data_AF-A0A662CZD4-F1
#
_entry.id   AF-A0A662CZD4-F1
#
_cell.length_a   1.000
_cell.length_b   1.000
_cell.length_c   1.000
_cell.angle_alpha   90.00
_cell.angle_beta   90.00
_cell.angle_gamma   90.00
#
_symmetry.space_group_name_H-M   'P 1'
#
loop_
_entity.id
_entity.type
_entity.pdbx_description
1 polymer ?
#
loop_
_entity_poly.entity_id
_entity_poly.type
_entity_poly.pdbx_seq_one_letter_code
_entity_poly.pdbx_strand_id
1 'polypeptide(L)'
;MASGWNTFAEWDDKVEYYQGSIRRKIPLFPKKDYLPRLYCIGTEQGGKDALKLHKTQEKEYLLQFRDRRDASRFLEWLQNSSRKQNDPVFIGSSKLLYKGDPISPGEVIQNQLKVLSVY
;
A
#
# COMPACT_ATOMS: atom_id res chain seq x y z
N MET A 1 48.06 37.38 36.76
CA MET A 1 47.03 37.33 35.70
C MET A 1 47.43 36.25 34.74
N ALA A 2 46.59 35.23 34.62
CA ALA A 2 46.90 33.98 33.94
C ALA A 2 46.98 34.19 32.42
N SER A 3 48.11 33.85 31.83
CA SER A 3 48.18 33.44 30.43
C SER A 3 48.69 32.01 30.46
N GLY A 4 47.77 31.06 30.28
CA GLY A 4 48.07 29.64 30.22
C GLY A 4 49.03 29.35 29.08
N TRP A 5 49.88 28.35 29.28
CA TRP A 5 50.87 27.92 28.30
C TRP A 5 50.19 27.38 27.04
N ASN A 6 50.83 27.61 25.89
CA ASN A 6 50.45 27.05 24.58
C ASN A 6 50.45 25.53 24.64
N THR A 7 49.28 24.95 24.87
CA THR A 7 49.04 23.53 24.63
C THR A 7 48.07 23.40 23.47
N PHE A 8 48.47 22.51 22.55
CA PHE A 8 47.81 22.07 21.32
C PHE A 8 48.16 22.87 20.07
N ALA A 9 48.97 22.21 19.22
CA ALA A 9 49.07 22.53 17.82
C ALA A 9 47.67 22.52 17.20
N GLU A 10 47.29 23.62 16.57
CA GLU A 10 46.18 23.62 15.60
C GLU A 10 46.57 22.63 14.51
N TRP A 11 46.01 21.43 14.59
CA TRP A 11 45.91 20.58 13.42
C TRP A 11 44.91 21.28 12.52
N ASP A 12 45.43 22.13 11.63
CA ASP A 12 44.80 22.50 10.37
C ASP A 12 44.68 21.22 9.51
N ASP A 13 43.89 20.27 10.01
CA ASP A 13 43.41 19.17 9.20
C ASP A 13 42.29 19.75 8.38
N LYS A 14 42.66 20.26 7.20
CA LYS A 14 41.78 20.46 6.06
C LYS A 14 40.86 19.25 5.94
N VAL A 15 39.68 19.33 6.54
CA VAL A 15 38.64 18.31 6.36
C VAL A 15 38.14 18.49 4.94
N GLU A 16 38.71 17.73 4.00
CA GLU A 16 38.14 17.58 2.68
C GLU A 16 36.75 16.96 2.84
N TYR A 17 35.72 17.74 2.56
CA TYR A 17 34.36 17.24 2.47
C TYR A 17 34.22 16.43 1.18
N TYR A 18 34.35 15.10 1.30
CA TYR A 18 33.98 14.21 0.21
C TYR A 18 32.46 14.14 0.13
N GLN A 19 31.86 14.88 -0.81
CA GLN A 19 30.46 14.74 -1.16
C GLN A 19 30.25 13.44 -1.95
N GLY A 20 30.25 12.32 -1.23
CA GLY A 20 29.97 11.00 -1.78
C GLY A 20 28.56 10.95 -2.33
N SER A 21 28.42 10.82 -3.65
CA SER A 21 27.14 10.50 -4.26
C SER A 21 26.82 9.03 -3.99
N ILE A 22 25.67 8.75 -3.35
CA ILE A 22 25.21 7.38 -3.10
C ILE A 22 24.99 6.70 -4.46
N ARG A 23 25.95 5.89 -4.90
CA ARG A 23 25.91 5.24 -6.22
C ARG A 23 24.96 4.04 -6.29
N ARG A 24 24.62 3.41 -5.14
CA ARG A 24 23.80 2.18 -5.14
C ARG A 24 23.10 1.96 -3.79
N LYS A 25 21.77 1.88 -3.79
CA LYS A 25 20.99 1.36 -2.66
C LYS A 25 20.91 -0.15 -2.80
N ILE A 26 21.43 -0.89 -1.82
CA ILE A 26 21.28 -2.34 -1.74
C ILE A 26 20.15 -2.62 -0.73
N PRO A 27 19.03 -3.24 -1.15
CA PRO A 27 17.99 -3.62 -0.21
C PRO A 27 18.52 -4.74 0.70
N LEU A 28 18.61 -4.47 2.00
CA LEU A 28 19.02 -5.47 3.01
C LEU A 28 17.97 -6.56 3.19
N PHE A 29 16.70 -6.19 3.05
CA PHE A 29 15.56 -7.10 3.08
C PHE A 29 14.58 -6.72 1.96
N PRO A 30 14.06 -7.68 1.19
CA PRO A 30 12.90 -7.44 0.34
C PRO A 30 11.67 -7.15 1.21
N LYS A 31 10.72 -6.35 0.70
CA LYS A 31 9.49 -5.94 1.42
C LYS A 31 8.75 -7.08 2.11
N LYS A 32 8.71 -8.25 1.46
CA LYS A 32 8.08 -9.48 1.96
C LYS A 32 8.66 -10.01 3.28
N ASP A 33 9.90 -9.63 3.63
CA ASP A 33 10.60 -10.17 4.80
C ASP A 33 10.33 -9.35 6.08
N TYR A 34 9.74 -8.16 5.95
CA TYR A 34 9.46 -7.29 7.10
C TYR A 34 8.05 -6.66 7.10
N LEU A 35 7.26 -6.83 6.03
CA LEU A 35 5.85 -6.45 6.02
C LEU A 35 4.97 -7.70 6.18
N PRO A 36 3.89 -7.63 7.00
CA PRO A 36 2.90 -8.69 7.03
C PRO A 36 2.27 -8.85 5.65
N ARG A 37 1.95 -10.11 5.28
CA ARG A 37 1.20 -10.38 4.06
C ARG A 37 -0.15 -9.68 4.14
N LEU A 38 -0.50 -8.96 3.08
CA LEU A 38 -1.81 -8.34 2.93
C LEU A 38 -2.60 -9.10 1.87
N TYR A 39 -3.92 -8.92 1.87
CA TYR A 39 -4.81 -9.54 0.89
C TYR A 39 -5.66 -8.47 0.23
N CYS A 40 -5.99 -8.65 -1.04
CA CYS A 40 -6.93 -7.80 -1.77
C CYS A 40 -7.94 -8.67 -2.53
N ILE A 41 -8.94 -8.03 -3.12
CA ILE A 41 -9.93 -8.68 -3.98
C ILE A 41 -9.76 -8.14 -5.38
N GLY A 42 -9.59 -9.02 -6.37
CA GLY A 42 -9.31 -8.64 -7.75
C GLY A 42 -9.25 -9.83 -8.69
N THR A 43 -8.70 -9.64 -9.88
CA THR A 43 -8.44 -10.71 -10.86
C THR A 43 -6.96 -11.14 -10.83
N GLU A 44 -6.64 -12.31 -11.41
CA GLU A 44 -5.27 -12.86 -11.42
C GLU A 44 -4.21 -11.93 -12.03
N GLN A 45 -4.62 -10.89 -12.77
CA GLN A 45 -3.73 -9.94 -13.43
C GLN A 45 -3.06 -8.92 -12.48
N GLY A 46 -3.15 -9.11 -11.16
CA GLY A 46 -2.38 -8.36 -10.18
C GLY A 46 -2.88 -6.92 -9.96
N GLY A 47 -2.26 -6.22 -9.00
CA GLY A 47 -2.80 -5.06 -8.26
C GLY A 47 -3.33 -3.82 -9.02
N LYS A 48 -3.37 -3.80 -10.36
CA LYS A 48 -4.16 -2.83 -11.14
C LYS A 48 -5.66 -3.18 -11.13
N ASP A 49 -5.97 -4.48 -11.18
CA ASP A 49 -7.34 -4.99 -11.27
C ASP A 49 -7.83 -5.49 -9.90
N ALA A 50 -7.66 -4.65 -8.89
CA ALA A 50 -8.11 -4.91 -7.54
C ALA A 50 -9.09 -3.82 -7.07
N LEU A 51 -9.96 -4.18 -6.13
CA LEU A 51 -10.93 -3.26 -5.55
C LEU A 51 -10.26 -2.11 -4.83
N LYS A 52 -10.80 -0.92 -5.03
CA LYS A 52 -10.32 0.32 -4.39
C LYS A 52 -11.46 1.04 -3.69
N LEU A 53 -11.11 1.88 -2.74
CA LEU A 53 -12.02 2.80 -2.08
C LEU A 53 -11.74 4.23 -2.53
N HIS A 54 -12.81 4.92 -2.90
CA HIS A 54 -12.82 6.35 -3.12
C HIS A 54 -13.35 7.03 -1.86
N LYS A 55 -12.45 7.68 -1.10
CA LYS A 55 -12.79 8.31 0.19
C LYS A 55 -13.07 9.81 0.06
N THR A 56 -12.39 10.49 -0.86
CA THR A 56 -12.53 11.92 -1.20
C THR A 56 -12.12 12.15 -2.65
N GLN A 57 -12.55 13.27 -3.25
CA GLN A 57 -12.49 13.59 -4.69
C GLN A 57 -11.14 13.35 -5.40
N GLU A 58 -10.03 13.22 -4.68
CA GLU A 58 -8.69 13.12 -5.29
C GLU A 58 -7.89 11.85 -4.94
N LYS A 59 -8.39 10.96 -4.06
CA LYS A 59 -7.59 9.80 -3.62
C LYS A 59 -8.35 8.48 -3.61
N GLU A 60 -7.84 7.55 -4.42
CA GLU A 60 -8.18 6.14 -4.40
C GLU A 60 -7.21 5.36 -3.52
N TYR A 61 -7.73 4.44 -2.72
CA TYR A 61 -6.94 3.55 -1.88
C TYR A 61 -7.23 2.10 -2.24
N LEU A 62 -6.19 1.27 -2.39
CA LEU A 62 -6.39 -0.17 -2.57
C LEU A 62 -7.10 -0.74 -1.34
N LEU A 63 -8.16 -1.53 -1.54
CA LEU A 63 -8.84 -2.24 -0.46
C LEU A 63 -7.98 -3.43 -0.03
N GLN A 64 -7.39 -3.33 1.16
CA GLN A 64 -6.47 -4.33 1.70
C GLN A 64 -6.97 -4.87 3.03
N PHE A 65 -6.76 -6.17 3.23
CA PHE A 65 -7.10 -6.92 4.43
C PHE A 65 -5.82 -7.49 5.05
N ARG A 66 -5.79 -7.58 6.38
CA ARG A 66 -4.67 -8.16 7.12
C ARG A 66 -4.61 -9.67 7.03
N ASP A 67 -5.76 -10.31 6.81
CA ASP A 67 -5.87 -11.76 6.73
C ASP A 67 -6.82 -12.19 5.62
N ARG A 68 -6.58 -13.41 5.12
CA ARG A 68 -7.36 -13.99 4.03
C ARG A 68 -8.80 -14.26 4.43
N ARG A 69 -9.07 -14.51 5.72
CA ARG A 69 -10.40 -14.89 6.20
C ARG A 69 -11.33 -13.68 6.14
N ASP A 70 -10.87 -12.52 6.60
CA ASP A 70 -11.61 -11.27 6.52
C ASP A 70 -11.83 -10.83 5.06
N ALA A 71 -10.82 -10.98 4.20
CA ALA A 71 -10.98 -10.74 2.76
C ALA A 71 -12.03 -11.66 2.12
N SER A 72 -12.05 -12.94 2.51
CA SER A 72 -13.00 -13.93 1.97
C SER A 72 -14.42 -13.65 2.44
N ARG A 73 -14.61 -13.36 3.74
CA ARG A 73 -15.91 -12.96 4.30
C ARG A 73 -16.44 -11.70 3.62
N PHE A 74 -15.58 -10.73 3.35
CA PHE A 74 -15.98 -9.51 2.64
C PHE A 74 -16.39 -9.81 1.19
N LEU A 75 -15.67 -10.69 0.49
CA LEU A 75 -16.03 -11.13 -0.85
C LEU A 75 -17.37 -11.88 -0.87
N GLU A 76 -17.58 -12.81 0.07
CA GLU A 76 -18.86 -13.52 0.22
C GLU A 76 -20.01 -12.55 0.49
N TRP A 77 -19.78 -11.55 1.35
CA TRP A 77 -20.74 -10.49 1.62
C TRP A 77 -21.04 -9.62 0.38
N LEU A 78 -20.04 -9.37 -0.48
CA LEU A 78 -20.23 -8.68 -1.75
C LEU A 78 -21.06 -9.52 -2.73
N GLN A 79 -20.81 -10.82 -2.81
CA GLN A 79 -21.46 -11.74 -3.75
C GLN A 79 -22.85 -12.21 -3.31
N ASN A 80 -23.31 -11.79 -2.13
CA ASN A 80 -24.58 -12.23 -1.57
C ASN A 80 -25.76 -11.90 -2.51
N SER A 81 -26.51 -12.94 -2.92
CA SER A 81 -27.62 -12.87 -3.86
C SER A 81 -28.79 -12.00 -3.39
N SER A 82 -28.93 -11.77 -2.08
CA SER A 82 -29.98 -10.93 -1.51
C SER A 82 -29.76 -9.42 -1.76
N ARG A 83 -28.61 -9.03 -2.32
CA ARG A 83 -28.31 -7.63 -2.67
C ARG A 83 -28.83 -7.27 -4.05
N LYS A 84 -29.18 -5.99 -4.20
CA LYS A 84 -29.44 -5.40 -5.51
C LYS A 84 -28.17 -5.52 -6.35
N GLN A 85 -28.23 -6.35 -7.38
CA GLN A 85 -27.05 -6.72 -8.19
C GLN A 85 -26.51 -5.56 -9.03
N ASN A 86 -27.31 -4.52 -9.26
CA ASN A 86 -26.97 -3.40 -10.14
C ASN A 86 -26.62 -2.11 -9.39
N ASP A 87 -26.80 -2.06 -8.06
CA ASP A 87 -26.54 -0.86 -7.28
C ASP A 87 -25.05 -0.80 -6.89
N PRO A 88 -24.37 0.35 -7.07
CA PRO A 88 -22.99 0.53 -6.62
C PRO A 88 -22.82 0.30 -5.11
N VAL A 89 -21.70 -0.31 -4.72
CA VAL A 89 -21.43 -0.62 -3.31
C VAL A 89 -20.74 0.55 -2.61
N PHE A 90 -21.23 0.88 -1.42
CA PHE A 90 -20.64 1.88 -0.52
C PHE A 90 -20.22 1.23 0.80
N ILE A 91 -19.09 1.67 1.35
CA ILE A 91 -18.59 1.33 2.68
C ILE A 91 -18.53 2.61 3.51
N GLY A 92 -19.54 2.81 4.37
CA GLY A 92 -19.73 4.10 5.05
C GLY A 92 -19.94 5.20 4.01
N SER A 93 -19.11 6.24 4.06
CA SER A 93 -19.12 7.34 3.08
C SER A 93 -18.26 7.08 1.83
N SER A 94 -17.53 5.97 1.78
CA SER A 94 -16.60 5.68 0.68
C SER A 94 -17.25 4.80 -0.39
N LYS A 95 -16.99 5.10 -1.66
CA LYS A 95 -17.49 4.31 -2.79
C LYS A 95 -16.49 3.21 -3.14
N LEU A 96 -16.98 2.01 -3.38
CA LEU A 96 -16.15 0.88 -3.83
C LEU A 96 -15.98 0.95 -5.36
N LEU A 97 -14.75 0.85 -5.81
CA LEU A 97 -14.37 0.97 -7.21
C LEU A 97 -13.66 -0.29 -7.71
N TYR A 98 -13.83 -0.57 -8.99
CA TYR A 98 -13.06 -1.55 -9.75
C TYR A 98 -12.71 -0.94 -11.11
N LYS A 99 -11.44 -0.99 -11.51
CA LYS A 99 -10.93 -0.35 -12.74
C LYS A 99 -11.25 1.15 -12.89
N GLY A 100 -11.49 1.84 -11.76
CA GLY A 100 -11.82 3.26 -11.71
C GLY A 100 -13.32 3.55 -11.62
N ASP A 101 -14.16 2.55 -11.93
CA ASP A 101 -15.61 2.71 -11.95
C ASP A 101 -16.27 2.13 -10.70
N PRO A 102 -17.43 2.66 -10.28
CA PRO A 102 -18.22 2.09 -9.20
C PRO A 102 -18.58 0.64 -9.49
N ILE A 103 -18.29 -0.27 -8.54
CA ILE A 103 -18.62 -1.67 -8.72
C ILE A 103 -19.92 -2.05 -8.01
N SER A 104 -20.71 -2.88 -8.68
CA SER A 104 -21.91 -3.53 -8.16
C SER A 104 -21.68 -5.01 -7.82
N PRO A 105 -22.51 -5.62 -6.95
CA PRO A 105 -22.43 -7.06 -6.66
C PRO A 105 -22.47 -7.96 -7.90
N GLY A 106 -23.28 -7.59 -8.91
CA GLY A 106 -23.40 -8.37 -10.14
C GLY A 106 -22.09 -8.38 -10.93
N GLU A 107 -21.40 -7.25 -10.98
CA GLU A 107 -20.09 -7.15 -11.62
C GLU A 107 -19.00 -7.91 -10.86
N VAL A 108 -19.08 -7.99 -9.51
CA VAL A 108 -18.14 -8.81 -8.72
C VAL A 108 -18.24 -10.29 -9.13
N ILE A 109 -19.47 -10.78 -9.35
CA ILE A 109 -19.75 -12.16 -9.77
C ILE A 109 -19.32 -12.36 -11.22
N GLN A 110 -19.72 -11.45 -12.12
CA GLN A 110 -19.40 -11.53 -13.56
C GLN A 110 -17.90 -11.50 -13.83
N ASN A 111 -17.16 -10.62 -13.14
CA ASN A 111 -15.70 -10.51 -13.28
C ASN A 111 -14.93 -11.60 -12.50
N GLN A 112 -15.64 -12.50 -11.80
CA GLN A 112 -15.05 -13.60 -11.03
C GLN A 112 -13.95 -13.13 -10.07
N LEU A 113 -14.20 -12.01 -9.37
CA LEU A 113 -13.21 -11.45 -8.45
C LEU A 113 -12.93 -12.43 -7.31
N LYS A 114 -11.66 -12.50 -6.90
CA LYS A 114 -11.20 -13.42 -5.87
C LYS A 114 -10.19 -12.79 -4.93
N VAL A 115 -9.98 -13.45 -3.80
CA VAL A 115 -8.99 -13.03 -2.81
C VAL A 115 -7.58 -13.39 -3.27
N LEU A 116 -6.72 -12.38 -3.35
CA LEU A 116 -5.33 -12.47 -3.78
C LEU A 116 -4.41 -12.01 -2.66
N SER A 117 -3.20 -12.58 -2.58
CA SER A 117 -2.16 -12.06 -1.70
C SER A 117 -1.49 -10.84 -2.36
N VAL A 118 -1.38 -9.76 -1.60
CA VAL A 118 -0.61 -8.58 -1.93
C VAL A 118 0.78 -8.79 -1.33
N TYR A 119 1.65 -9.39 -2.16
CA TYR A 119 3.03 -9.83 -1.86
C TYR A 119 3.19 -11.11 -1.03
#